data_AF-A0A415M6E7-F1
#
_entry.id   AF-A0A415M6E7-F1
#
_cell.length_a   1.000
_cell.length_b   1.000
_cell.length_c   1.000
_cell.angle_alpha   90.00
_cell.angle_beta   90.00
_cell.angle_gamma   90.00
#
_symmetry.space_group_name_H-M   'P 1'
#
loop_
_entity.id
_entity.type
_entity.pdbx_description
1 polymer ?
#
loop_
_entity_poly.entity_id
_entity_poly.type
_entity_poly.pdbx_seq_one_letter_code
_entity_poly.pdbx_strand_id
1 'polypeptide(L)'
;MANKNLYGGNPERGWCMVLPGFFSEDIRVDNHAANGRSSKSFISEGRWAKVISQVKKGDYVFIQFGHNDEKADSARHTDPGTTFDDNLRRFVNETRAKGGIPVLFNSIVRRNFVQPEDASIATDARRAPGEQELPKEGNVLYDTHGAYLDSPRNVAKEMGVAFIDMNKITHDLVQGLGPAESKRLFMFVEPEKVPAFPKGREDNTHLNVYGARTIAGLTVDAIAKEIPELAKYVRHYDYVVAQDGTGDFFTVQEAINAVPDFRKNVRTTILVRKGTYKEKIIIPESKINISLIGEDGVVLTNDDFANKKNVFGENMGTSGSSSCYIYAPDFYAENITFENSAGPVGQAVACFVSADRAFFKNCRFLGYQDTLYTYGKHSRQYYEDCYIEGTVDFIFGWSVAVFNRCHIHSKRDGYVTAPSTDQGKKYGYVFYDCRLTADPDVAKVYLSRPWRPYAQAVFIRCELGKHILPEGWHNWGKKEAEKTVFYAEYDSHGEGANPKARAAFSRQLKNLKGYEMETVLAGEDGWNPLKNDSVK
;
A
#
# COMPACT_ATOMS: atom_id res chain seq x y z
N MET A 1 -3.35 22.75 12.96
CA MET A 1 -3.69 21.32 12.79
C MET A 1 -2.39 20.52 12.79
N ALA A 2 -2.44 19.26 13.24
CA ALA A 2 -1.34 18.30 13.12
C ALA A 2 -1.00 18.08 11.64
N ASN A 3 -2.05 17.91 10.85
CA ASN A 3 -1.98 17.69 9.42
C ASN A 3 -1.80 19.02 8.68
N LYS A 4 -0.93 19.00 7.68
CA LYS A 4 -0.64 20.15 6.81
C LYS A 4 -1.66 20.15 5.67
N ASN A 5 -2.11 21.34 5.28
CA ASN A 5 -3.03 21.49 4.14
C ASN A 5 -2.35 21.02 2.85
N LEU A 6 -3.08 20.34 1.99
CA LEU A 6 -2.64 19.84 0.67
C LEU A 6 -2.81 20.86 -0.46
N TYR A 7 -3.50 21.98 -0.20
CA TYR A 7 -3.74 23.04 -1.18
C TYR A 7 -2.46 23.44 -1.93
N GLY A 8 -2.56 23.54 -3.26
CA GLY A 8 -1.46 23.98 -4.11
C GLY A 8 -0.24 23.05 -4.11
N GLY A 9 -0.40 21.77 -3.76
CA GLY A 9 0.70 20.80 -3.73
C GLY A 9 1.70 21.03 -2.61
N ASN A 10 1.29 21.64 -1.49
CA ASN A 10 2.15 21.93 -0.36
C ASN A 10 2.89 20.67 0.16
N PRO A 11 4.23 20.59 0.08
CA PRO A 11 4.98 19.40 0.47
C PRO A 11 5.38 19.39 1.94
N GLU A 12 5.05 20.42 2.74
CA GLU A 12 5.41 20.46 4.16
C GLU A 12 4.72 19.33 4.92
N ARG A 13 5.46 18.52 5.67
CA ARG A 13 4.93 17.42 6.49
C ARG A 13 5.66 17.34 7.83
N GLY A 14 4.95 16.91 8.88
CA GLY A 14 5.58 16.54 10.14
C GLY A 14 5.86 15.04 10.17
N TRP A 15 6.92 14.60 10.85
CA TRP A 15 7.26 13.17 10.93
C TRP A 15 6.13 12.34 11.57
N CYS A 16 5.44 12.86 12.61
CA CYS A 16 4.28 12.19 13.21
C CYS A 16 3.11 12.00 12.23
N MET A 17 3.01 12.84 11.18
CA MET A 17 1.93 12.75 10.19
C MET A 17 2.07 11.51 9.32
N VAL A 18 3.30 11.09 9.02
CA VAL A 18 3.60 9.95 8.15
C VAL A 18 3.93 8.67 8.93
N LEU A 19 4.09 8.78 10.25
CA LEU A 19 4.37 7.66 11.17
C LEU A 19 3.40 6.46 11.04
N PRO A 20 2.08 6.61 10.79
CA PRO A 20 1.19 5.47 10.63
C PRO A 20 1.62 4.51 9.52
N GLY A 21 2.29 4.99 8.47
CA GLY A 21 2.77 4.16 7.36
C GLY A 21 3.94 3.24 7.71
N PHE A 22 4.45 3.30 8.95
CA PHE A 22 5.55 2.46 9.44
C PHE A 22 5.10 1.39 10.45
N PHE A 23 3.79 1.22 10.65
CA PHE A 23 3.25 0.18 11.49
C PHE A 23 2.30 -0.74 10.70
N SER A 24 2.16 -1.99 11.13
CA SER A 24 1.11 -2.89 10.64
C SER A 24 -0.26 -2.41 11.09
N GLU A 25 -1.30 -2.96 10.46
CA GLU A 25 -2.70 -2.62 10.73
C GLU A 25 -3.15 -2.94 12.17
N ASP A 26 -2.38 -3.75 12.89
CA ASP A 26 -2.61 -4.05 14.31
C ASP A 26 -2.38 -2.83 15.22
N ILE A 27 -1.74 -1.78 14.70
CA ILE A 27 -1.48 -0.53 15.42
C ILE A 27 -2.23 0.61 14.76
N ARG A 28 -3.04 1.30 15.56
CA ARG A 28 -3.66 2.57 15.18
C ARG A 28 -2.89 3.72 15.80
N VAL A 29 -2.43 4.65 14.97
CA VAL A 29 -1.81 5.90 15.41
C VAL A 29 -2.84 7.03 15.36
N ASP A 30 -3.03 7.73 16.48
CA ASP A 30 -3.87 8.93 16.56
C ASP A 30 -3.01 10.18 16.82
N ASN A 31 -2.81 10.99 15.78
CA ASN A 31 -1.88 12.11 15.81
C ASN A 31 -2.53 13.39 16.37
N HIS A 32 -2.18 13.74 17.61
CA HIS A 32 -2.62 14.97 18.28
C HIS A 32 -1.60 16.12 18.25
N ALA A 33 -0.51 16.00 17.48
CA ALA A 33 0.50 17.05 17.39
C ALA A 33 -0.09 18.41 16.94
N ALA A 34 0.47 19.52 17.40
CA ALA A 34 -0.03 20.84 17.03
C ALA A 34 1.11 21.82 16.79
N ASN A 35 1.26 22.23 15.53
CA ASN A 35 2.29 23.18 15.11
C ASN A 35 2.20 24.50 15.89
N GLY A 36 3.35 25.03 16.29
CA GLY A 36 3.51 26.30 17.00
C GLY A 36 3.14 26.29 18.48
N ARG A 37 2.78 25.13 19.05
CA ARG A 37 2.47 25.00 20.48
C ARG A 37 3.70 24.54 21.26
N SER A 38 3.84 25.10 22.46
CA SER A 38 4.74 24.66 23.51
C SER A 38 4.00 23.74 24.47
N SER A 39 4.69 23.13 25.44
CA SER A 39 4.05 22.34 26.49
C SER A 39 2.96 23.16 27.23
N LYS A 40 3.26 24.43 27.53
CA LYS A 40 2.35 25.36 28.20
C LYS A 40 1.11 25.69 27.38
N SER A 41 1.29 26.10 26.12
CA SER A 41 0.14 26.47 25.27
C SER A 41 -0.69 25.25 24.85
N PHE A 42 -0.08 24.07 24.73
CA PHE A 42 -0.81 22.83 24.48
C PHE A 42 -1.75 22.47 25.64
N ILE A 43 -1.32 22.72 26.88
CA ILE A 43 -2.16 22.58 28.07
C ILE A 43 -3.25 23.65 28.10
N SER A 44 -2.89 24.94 27.99
CA SER A 44 -3.84 26.03 28.17
C SER A 44 -4.91 26.11 27.07
N GLU A 45 -4.61 25.65 25.86
CA GLU A 45 -5.59 25.50 24.76
C GLU A 45 -6.49 24.26 24.92
N GLY A 46 -6.37 23.47 25.99
CA GLY A 46 -7.19 22.27 26.22
C GLY A 46 -6.85 21.08 25.32
N ARG A 47 -5.72 21.12 24.59
CA ARG A 47 -5.33 20.03 23.68
C ARG A 47 -4.91 18.78 24.45
N TRP A 48 -4.17 18.96 25.53
CA TRP A 48 -3.83 17.83 26.41
C TRP A 48 -5.07 17.18 27.01
N ALA A 49 -6.05 17.96 27.43
CA ALA A 49 -7.32 17.45 27.94
C ALA A 49 -8.06 16.57 26.90
N LYS A 50 -7.96 16.93 25.62
CA LYS A 50 -8.48 16.12 24.51
C LYS A 50 -7.71 14.81 24.31
N VAL A 51 -6.38 14.81 24.44
CA VAL A 51 -5.57 13.59 24.35
C VAL A 51 -5.95 12.66 25.49
N ILE A 52 -5.89 13.15 26.73
CA ILE A 52 -6.03 12.30 27.91
C ILE A 52 -7.45 11.76 28.12
N SER A 53 -8.47 12.40 27.54
CA SER A 53 -9.84 11.87 27.54
C SER A 53 -10.01 10.63 26.64
N GLN A 54 -9.09 10.40 25.71
CA GLN A 54 -9.13 9.30 24.75
C GLN A 54 -8.18 8.14 25.11
N VAL A 55 -7.16 8.39 25.94
CA VAL A 55 -6.20 7.37 26.39
C VAL A 55 -6.90 6.25 27.15
N LYS A 56 -6.60 5.01 26.76
CA LYS A 56 -7.05 3.78 27.40
C LYS A 56 -5.85 3.01 27.96
N LYS A 57 -6.16 2.03 28.82
CA LYS A 57 -5.15 1.13 29.38
C LYS A 57 -4.41 0.41 28.25
N GLY A 58 -3.08 0.49 28.26
CA GLY A 58 -2.21 -0.13 27.26
C GLY A 58 -1.85 0.76 26.07
N ASP A 59 -2.45 1.94 25.93
CA ASP A 59 -2.08 2.88 24.87
C ASP A 59 -0.70 3.49 25.17
N TYR A 60 0.18 3.52 24.17
CA TYR A 60 1.41 4.32 24.26
C TYR A 60 1.10 5.78 23.94
N VAL A 61 1.64 6.70 24.75
CA VAL A 61 1.48 8.14 24.55
C VAL A 61 2.86 8.76 24.32
N PHE A 62 3.15 9.07 23.06
CA PHE A 62 4.40 9.70 22.63
C PHE A 62 4.32 11.22 22.86
N ILE A 63 5.24 11.75 23.66
CA ILE A 63 5.23 13.14 24.12
C ILE A 63 6.54 13.83 23.70
N GLN A 64 6.44 14.84 22.83
CA GLN A 64 7.58 15.63 22.34
C GLN A 64 7.26 17.13 22.46
N PHE A 65 8.13 17.88 23.14
CA PHE A 65 8.09 19.34 23.26
C PHE A 65 9.51 19.94 23.28
N GLY A 66 9.66 21.25 23.46
CA GLY A 66 10.95 21.97 23.52
C GLY A 66 11.05 23.08 22.49
N HIS A 67 10.83 22.78 21.21
CA HIS A 67 10.97 23.72 20.08
C HIS A 67 10.23 25.07 20.23
N ASN A 68 9.03 25.07 20.80
CA ASN A 68 8.26 26.29 21.01
C ASN A 68 8.32 26.78 22.45
N ASP A 69 8.83 25.95 23.36
CA ASP A 69 8.99 26.25 24.78
C ASP A 69 10.14 27.26 24.99
N GLU A 70 11.13 27.28 24.09
CA GLU A 70 12.23 28.26 24.02
C GLU A 70 11.83 29.66 23.52
N LYS A 71 10.60 29.85 23.04
CA LYS A 71 10.17 31.13 22.47
C LYS A 71 9.98 32.16 23.59
N ALA A 72 10.55 33.35 23.44
CA ALA A 72 10.57 34.39 24.46
C ALA A 72 9.19 34.97 24.85
N ASP A 73 8.12 34.70 24.10
CA ASP A 73 6.79 35.20 24.46
C ASP A 73 6.20 34.43 25.65
N SER A 74 5.56 35.17 26.55
CA SER A 74 5.04 34.62 27.80
C SER A 74 3.94 33.58 27.62
N ALA A 75 3.25 33.56 26.47
CA ALA A 75 2.20 32.59 26.18
C ALA A 75 2.77 31.18 25.92
N ARG A 76 4.00 31.09 25.42
CA ARG A 76 4.66 29.83 25.08
C ARG A 76 5.82 29.45 26.00
N HIS A 77 6.60 30.43 26.46
CA HIS A 77 7.84 30.22 27.20
C HIS A 77 7.65 29.34 28.45
N THR A 78 8.57 28.38 28.64
CA THR A 78 8.75 27.60 29.88
C THR A 78 10.21 27.28 30.12
N ASP A 79 10.70 27.42 31.34
CA ASP A 79 12.12 27.22 31.66
C ASP A 79 12.50 25.74 31.91
N PRO A 80 13.57 25.23 31.26
CA PRO A 80 14.18 23.93 31.54
C PRO A 80 14.55 23.76 33.01
N GLY A 81 14.37 22.55 33.55
CA GLY A 81 14.62 22.24 34.96
C GLY A 81 13.54 22.74 35.93
N THR A 82 12.56 23.52 35.46
CA THR A 82 11.45 24.02 36.28
C THR A 82 10.10 23.83 35.58
N THR A 83 9.51 24.89 35.04
CA THR A 83 8.15 24.88 34.47
C THR A 83 8.01 23.96 33.26
N PHE A 84 9.07 23.78 32.47
CA PHE A 84 9.06 22.81 31.37
C PHE A 84 9.00 21.37 31.89
N ASP A 85 9.89 21.03 32.82
CA ASP A 85 9.96 19.71 33.44
C ASP A 85 8.66 19.37 34.20
N ASP A 86 8.07 20.35 34.88
CA ASP A 86 6.77 20.19 35.55
C ASP A 86 5.65 19.83 34.59
N ASN A 87 5.63 20.44 33.38
CA ASN A 87 4.67 20.07 32.35
C ASN A 87 4.92 18.65 31.81
N LEU A 88 6.18 18.26 31.62
CA LEU A 88 6.52 16.88 31.20
C LEU A 88 6.12 15.86 32.27
N ARG A 89 6.41 16.13 33.54
CA ARG A 89 5.97 15.31 34.68
C ARG A 89 4.45 15.18 34.72
N ARG A 90 3.74 16.29 34.47
CA ARG A 90 2.28 16.28 34.37
C ARG A 90 1.78 15.35 33.28
N PHE A 91 2.33 15.43 32.06
CA PHE A 91 1.91 14.55 30.96
C PHE A 91 2.12 13.07 31.30
N VAL A 92 3.28 12.73 31.86
CA VAL A 92 3.58 11.35 32.30
C VAL A 92 2.60 10.86 33.37
N ASN A 93 2.37 11.66 34.41
CA ASN A 93 1.49 11.29 35.52
C ASN A 93 0.04 11.11 35.07
N GLU A 94 -0.48 12.05 34.25
CA GLU A 94 -1.84 11.98 33.76
C GLU A 94 -2.04 10.78 32.82
N THR A 95 -1.08 10.48 31.92
CA THR A 95 -1.11 9.26 31.10
C THR A 95 -1.16 7.99 31.94
N ARG A 96 -0.30 7.88 32.96
CA ARG A 96 -0.31 6.73 33.88
C ARG A 96 -1.63 6.60 34.64
N ALA A 97 -2.24 7.71 35.05
CA ALA A 97 -3.54 7.71 35.70
C ALA A 97 -4.67 7.12 34.83
N LYS A 98 -4.52 7.14 33.50
CA LYS A 98 -5.41 6.47 32.54
C LYS A 98 -5.02 5.02 32.21
N GLY A 99 -3.91 4.53 32.76
CA GLY A 99 -3.34 3.23 32.43
C GLY A 99 -2.56 3.20 31.12
N GLY A 100 -2.28 4.36 30.51
CA GLY A 100 -1.43 4.49 29.34
C GLY A 100 0.06 4.40 29.70
N ILE A 101 0.89 4.21 28.67
CA ILE A 101 2.34 4.04 28.75
C ILE A 101 2.99 5.29 28.15
N PRO A 102 3.47 6.24 28.97
CA PRO A 102 4.10 7.45 28.46
C PRO A 102 5.51 7.17 27.93
N VAL A 103 5.86 7.84 26.84
CA VAL A 103 7.20 7.79 26.22
C VAL A 103 7.60 9.23 25.90
N LEU A 104 8.76 9.65 26.41
CA LEU A 104 9.28 11.00 26.23
C LEU A 104 10.27 11.07 25.07
N PHE A 105 10.19 12.15 24.31
CA PHE A 105 11.06 12.46 23.18
C PHE A 105 11.63 13.86 23.39
N ASN A 106 12.88 14.10 23.03
CA ASN A 106 13.39 15.46 22.83
C ASN A 106 13.12 15.92 21.39
N SER A 107 13.44 17.18 21.08
CA SER A 107 13.19 17.78 19.77
C SER A 107 14.16 17.28 18.69
N ILE A 108 13.69 17.14 17.44
CA ILE A 108 14.59 16.93 16.29
C ILE A 108 15.51 18.14 16.07
N VAL A 109 16.64 17.97 15.40
CA VAL A 109 17.52 19.10 15.07
C VAL A 109 16.88 20.06 14.07
N ARG A 110 17.29 21.34 14.16
CA ARG A 110 17.15 22.31 13.08
C ARG A 110 18.40 22.29 12.21
N ARG A 111 18.27 22.57 10.92
CA ARG A 111 19.43 22.66 10.02
C ARG A 111 20.19 23.97 10.26
N ASN A 112 21.25 23.94 11.06
CA ASN A 112 22.07 25.11 11.39
C ASN A 112 23.57 24.86 11.18
N PHE A 113 24.12 25.33 10.05
CA PHE A 113 25.54 25.23 9.72
C PHE A 113 26.28 26.58 9.88
N VAL A 114 25.71 27.56 10.60
CA VAL A 114 26.19 28.95 10.65
C VAL A 114 26.57 29.36 12.07
N GLN A 115 27.62 30.18 12.20
CA GLN A 115 28.03 30.83 13.45
C GLN A 115 28.30 32.34 13.30
N PRO A 116 28.03 33.17 14.35
CA PRO A 116 27.17 32.84 15.50
C PRO A 116 25.73 32.65 15.01
N GLU A 117 24.99 31.72 15.63
CA GLU A 117 23.66 31.19 15.24
C GLU A 117 22.84 32.06 14.27
N ASP A 118 22.35 31.47 13.17
CA ASP A 118 21.45 32.19 12.26
C ASP A 118 20.16 32.60 13.00
N ALA A 119 19.98 33.91 13.21
CA ALA A 119 18.82 34.50 13.88
C ALA A 119 17.47 34.13 13.23
N SER A 120 17.48 33.69 11.96
CA SER A 120 16.30 33.15 11.28
C SER A 120 15.74 31.90 11.96
N ILE A 121 16.62 31.09 12.56
CA ILE A 121 16.31 29.81 13.17
C ILE A 121 15.57 30.02 14.49
N ALA A 122 16.00 30.99 15.29
CA ALA A 122 15.34 31.36 16.54
C ALA A 122 13.88 31.83 16.34
N THR A 123 13.56 32.38 15.16
CA THR A 123 12.25 32.95 14.84
C THR A 123 11.37 32.06 13.93
N ASP A 124 11.84 30.86 13.55
CA ASP A 124 11.24 30.01 12.51
C ASP A 124 10.98 30.79 11.20
N ALA A 125 11.87 31.72 10.86
CA ALA A 125 11.70 32.61 9.72
C ALA A 125 11.70 31.83 8.40
N ARG A 126 10.83 32.26 7.49
CA ARG A 126 10.68 31.72 6.13
C ARG A 126 11.02 32.84 5.16
N ARG A 127 11.85 32.54 4.16
CA ARG A 127 12.31 33.55 3.19
C ARG A 127 12.03 33.09 1.77
N ALA A 128 11.83 34.04 0.85
CA ALA A 128 11.86 33.69 -0.56
C ALA A 128 13.33 33.54 -1.03
N PRO A 129 13.64 32.59 -1.91
CA PRO A 129 14.98 32.44 -2.48
C PRO A 129 15.49 33.75 -3.08
N GLY A 130 16.67 34.21 -2.66
CA GLY A 130 17.33 35.42 -3.19
C GLY A 130 16.96 36.75 -2.52
N GLU A 131 16.11 36.78 -1.48
CA GLU A 131 15.76 38.04 -0.77
C GLU A 131 16.90 38.59 0.11
N GLN A 132 17.85 37.77 0.56
CA GLN A 132 19.01 38.17 1.38
C GLN A 132 20.25 37.32 1.06
N GLU A 133 21.44 37.91 1.21
CA GLU A 133 22.71 37.16 1.14
C GLU A 133 22.77 36.17 2.32
N LEU A 134 22.89 34.88 2.01
CA LEU A 134 22.92 33.84 3.03
C LEU A 134 24.25 33.89 3.80
N PRO A 135 24.23 33.72 5.13
CA PRO A 135 25.46 33.53 5.88
C PRO A 135 26.20 32.30 5.36
N LYS A 136 27.53 32.38 5.33
CA LYS A 136 28.37 31.28 4.84
C LYS A 136 28.24 30.07 5.76
N GLU A 137 27.70 28.98 5.24
CA GLU A 137 27.62 27.70 5.94
C GLU A 137 29.02 27.08 6.09
N GLY A 138 29.28 26.54 7.28
CA GLY A 138 30.39 25.63 7.55
C GLY A 138 29.97 24.17 7.39
N ASN A 139 30.80 23.26 7.91
CA ASN A 139 30.55 21.80 7.84
C ASN A 139 30.12 21.19 9.17
N VAL A 140 29.93 22.02 10.21
CA VAL A 140 29.52 21.59 11.55
C VAL A 140 28.08 21.99 11.78
N LEU A 141 27.27 21.03 12.20
CA LEU A 141 25.88 21.25 12.59
C LEU A 141 25.82 21.66 14.07
N TYR A 142 25.33 22.87 14.33
CA TYR A 142 25.18 23.40 15.68
C TYR A 142 23.75 23.17 16.19
N ASP A 143 23.63 22.62 17.40
CA ASP A 143 22.34 22.49 18.06
C ASP A 143 21.82 23.84 18.56
N THR A 144 20.49 24.01 18.58
CA THR A 144 19.83 25.29 18.91
C THR A 144 18.92 25.19 20.13
N HIS A 145 18.79 24.02 20.73
CA HIS A 145 17.80 23.74 21.78
C HIS A 145 18.39 23.76 23.19
N GLY A 146 19.72 23.69 23.33
CA GLY A 146 20.41 23.84 24.63
C GLY A 146 19.80 22.94 25.72
N ALA A 147 19.48 23.51 26.88
CA ALA A 147 18.96 22.77 28.04
C ALA A 147 17.58 22.09 27.80
N TYR A 148 16.84 22.46 26.75
CA TYR A 148 15.60 21.78 26.37
C TYR A 148 15.84 20.36 25.84
N LEU A 149 17.07 20.01 25.45
CA LEU A 149 17.42 18.63 25.07
C LEU A 149 17.53 17.69 26.26
N ASP A 150 18.06 18.20 27.37
CA ASP A 150 18.35 17.41 28.56
C ASP A 150 17.12 17.21 29.43
N SER A 151 16.22 18.20 29.48
CA SER A 151 15.03 18.17 30.34
C SER A 151 14.14 16.94 30.11
N PRO A 152 13.74 16.57 28.88
CA PRO A 152 12.94 15.37 28.65
C PRO A 152 13.68 14.07 29.04
N ARG A 153 15.01 14.01 28.86
CA ARG A 153 15.83 12.87 29.27
C ARG A 153 15.89 12.74 30.78
N ASN A 154 16.09 13.86 31.49
CA ASN A 154 16.18 13.91 32.94
C ASN A 154 14.84 13.54 33.57
N VAL A 155 13.73 14.09 33.09
CA VAL A 155 12.38 13.71 33.54
C VAL A 155 12.09 12.24 33.22
N ALA A 156 12.50 11.74 32.05
CA ALA A 156 12.29 10.34 31.72
C ALA A 156 13.01 9.39 32.69
N LYS A 157 14.26 9.72 33.03
CA LYS A 157 15.05 9.00 34.03
C LYS A 157 14.45 9.10 35.43
N GLU A 158 14.06 10.31 35.86
CA GLU A 158 13.43 10.58 37.15
C GLU A 158 12.16 9.73 37.33
N MET A 159 11.32 9.69 36.30
CA MET A 159 10.00 9.06 36.35
C MET A 159 10.00 7.59 35.93
N GLY A 160 11.13 7.05 35.45
CA GLY A 160 11.23 5.69 34.92
C GLY A 160 10.33 5.44 33.72
N VAL A 161 10.41 6.30 32.70
CA VAL A 161 9.69 6.13 31.41
C VAL A 161 10.69 5.98 30.27
N ALA A 162 10.26 5.34 29.18
CA ALA A 162 11.09 5.22 27.99
C ALA A 162 11.40 6.60 27.40
N PHE A 163 12.63 6.75 26.90
CA PHE A 163 13.11 7.99 26.31
C PHE A 163 13.69 7.73 24.91
N ILE A 164 13.21 8.47 23.91
CA ILE A 164 13.75 8.44 22.55
C ILE A 164 14.52 9.73 22.27
N ASP A 165 15.82 9.59 22.00
CA ASP A 165 16.73 10.70 21.72
C ASP A 165 16.68 11.12 20.24
N MET A 166 15.58 11.76 19.87
CA MET A 166 15.35 12.27 18.52
C MET A 166 16.40 13.29 18.08
N ASN A 167 16.88 14.13 18.99
CA ASN A 167 17.92 15.10 18.68
C ASN A 167 19.19 14.38 18.21
N LYS A 168 19.69 13.42 18.97
CA LYS A 168 20.90 12.67 18.61
C LYS A 168 20.77 11.99 17.24
N ILE A 169 19.67 11.27 17.02
CA ILE A 169 19.47 10.49 15.79
C ILE A 169 19.35 11.41 14.57
N THR A 170 18.65 12.54 14.71
CA THR A 170 18.50 13.50 13.61
C THR A 170 19.74 14.38 13.41
N HIS A 171 20.50 14.66 14.46
CA HIS A 171 21.81 15.33 14.38
C HIS A 171 22.78 14.51 13.55
N ASP A 172 22.95 13.23 13.88
CA ASP A 172 23.85 12.32 13.16
C ASP A 172 23.51 12.27 11.66
N LEU A 173 22.22 12.19 11.32
CA LEU A 173 21.76 12.22 9.94
C LEU A 173 22.12 13.54 9.24
N VAL A 174 21.73 14.68 9.81
CA VAL A 174 21.91 15.99 9.16
C VAL A 174 23.39 16.37 9.08
N GLN A 175 24.17 16.09 10.13
CA GLN A 175 25.62 16.25 10.14
C GLN A 175 26.31 15.35 9.11
N GLY A 176 25.88 14.09 8.99
CA GLY A 176 26.42 13.15 8.01
C GLY A 176 26.14 13.53 6.56
N LEU A 177 24.97 14.11 6.28
CA LEU A 177 24.64 14.66 4.96
C LEU A 177 25.39 15.97 4.65
N GLY A 178 25.75 16.73 5.69
CA GLY A 178 26.37 18.05 5.53
C GLY A 178 25.41 19.10 4.98
N PRO A 179 25.89 20.33 4.72
CA PRO A 179 25.03 21.46 4.37
C PRO A 179 24.26 21.26 3.06
N ALA A 180 24.91 20.82 1.99
CA ALA A 180 24.26 20.71 0.67
C ALA A 180 23.15 19.66 0.65
N GLU A 181 23.47 18.41 0.97
CA GLU A 181 22.53 17.30 0.85
C GLU A 181 21.41 17.36 1.90
N SER A 182 21.66 17.91 3.09
CA SER A 182 20.63 18.00 4.13
C SER A 182 19.43 18.87 3.72
N LYS A 183 19.59 19.82 2.79
CA LYS A 183 18.47 20.67 2.30
C LYS A 183 17.30 19.85 1.78
N ARG A 184 17.55 18.65 1.21
CA ARG A 184 16.51 17.76 0.69
C ARG A 184 15.54 17.24 1.75
N LEU A 185 15.89 17.31 3.04
CA LEU A 185 15.01 16.93 4.14
C LEU A 185 14.04 18.07 4.51
N PHE A 186 14.42 19.31 4.24
CA PHE A 186 13.73 20.50 4.72
C PHE A 186 12.96 21.20 3.60
N MET A 187 12.24 22.26 3.96
CA MET A 187 11.41 23.03 3.06
C MET A 187 12.24 24.04 2.25
N PHE A 188 12.92 23.52 1.23
CA PHE A 188 13.59 24.28 0.18
C PHE A 188 12.82 24.13 -1.13
N VAL A 189 12.11 25.18 -1.52
CA VAL A 189 11.23 25.21 -2.69
C VAL A 189 11.65 26.37 -3.59
N GLU A 190 11.94 26.08 -4.85
CA GLU A 190 12.23 27.11 -5.84
C GLU A 190 10.97 27.92 -6.19
N PRO A 191 11.12 29.20 -6.58
CA PRO A 191 10.00 30.01 -7.06
C PRO A 191 9.26 29.33 -8.21
N GLU A 192 7.94 29.54 -8.25
CA GLU A 192 7.04 29.08 -9.34
C GLU A 192 6.92 27.55 -9.51
N LYS A 193 7.61 26.73 -8.72
CA LYS A 193 7.52 25.26 -8.80
C LYS A 193 6.31 24.68 -8.08
N VAL A 194 5.92 25.28 -6.96
CA VAL A 194 4.84 24.78 -6.11
C VAL A 194 3.79 25.87 -5.94
N PRO A 195 2.54 25.68 -6.40
CA PRO A 195 1.50 26.70 -6.30
C PRO A 195 1.21 27.20 -4.87
N ALA A 196 1.44 26.36 -3.85
CA ALA A 196 1.34 26.77 -2.44
C ALA A 196 2.43 27.77 -2.01
N PHE A 197 3.56 27.81 -2.72
CA PHE A 197 4.72 28.66 -2.45
C PHE A 197 5.16 29.33 -3.75
N PRO A 198 4.37 30.26 -4.32
CA PRO A 198 4.65 30.85 -5.63
C PRO A 198 5.98 31.61 -5.67
N LYS A 199 6.40 32.18 -4.53
CA LYS A 199 7.71 32.85 -4.37
C LYS A 199 8.83 31.90 -3.97
N GLY A 200 8.58 30.60 -3.89
CA GLY A 200 9.49 29.65 -3.27
C GLY A 200 9.51 29.77 -1.74
N ARG A 201 10.39 29.00 -1.10
CA ARG A 201 10.61 29.00 0.36
C ARG A 201 11.97 28.41 0.69
N GLU A 202 12.73 29.07 1.55
CA GLU A 202 13.87 28.48 2.26
C GLU A 202 13.54 28.42 3.76
N ASP A 203 13.60 27.22 4.33
CA ASP A 203 13.22 26.96 5.71
C ASP A 203 13.98 25.75 6.25
N ASN A 204 14.79 26.00 7.29
CA ASN A 204 15.70 25.05 7.93
C ASN A 204 15.07 24.27 9.11
N THR A 205 13.78 24.48 9.38
CA THR A 205 13.07 23.91 10.54
C THR A 205 11.99 22.93 10.12
N HIS A 206 11.24 23.24 9.06
CA HIS A 206 10.13 22.41 8.63
C HIS A 206 10.59 21.37 7.60
N LEU A 207 10.09 20.15 7.74
CA LEU A 207 10.38 19.04 6.83
C LEU A 207 9.45 19.07 5.61
N ASN A 208 9.98 18.61 4.48
CA ASN A 208 9.15 18.22 3.33
C ASN A 208 8.71 16.75 3.48
N VAL A 209 8.00 16.19 2.49
CA VAL A 209 7.53 14.79 2.50
C VAL A 209 8.68 13.80 2.72
N TYR A 210 9.78 13.95 1.98
CA TYR A 210 10.96 13.07 2.07
C TYR A 210 11.62 13.15 3.45
N GLY A 211 11.82 14.36 3.97
CA GLY A 211 12.35 14.58 5.31
C GLY A 211 11.47 13.98 6.39
N ALA A 212 10.15 14.21 6.33
CA ALA A 212 9.21 13.67 7.29
C ALA A 212 9.24 12.14 7.35
N ARG A 213 9.31 11.46 6.20
CA ARG A 213 9.43 10.00 6.14
C ARG A 213 10.78 9.49 6.60
N THR A 214 11.86 10.16 6.24
CA THR A 214 13.21 9.80 6.69
C THR A 214 13.29 9.87 8.21
N ILE A 215 12.79 10.96 8.81
CA ILE A 215 12.78 11.12 10.26
C ILE A 215 11.84 10.10 10.91
N ALA A 216 10.64 9.88 10.36
CA ALA A 216 9.70 8.89 10.90
C ALA A 216 10.27 7.47 10.90
N GLY A 217 10.97 7.06 9.83
CA GLY A 217 11.68 5.78 9.74
C GLY A 217 12.72 5.60 10.84
N LEU A 218 13.61 6.59 11.01
CA LEU A 218 14.59 6.59 12.10
C LEU A 218 13.92 6.56 13.49
N THR A 219 12.76 7.22 13.61
CA THR A 219 11.99 7.27 14.86
C THR A 219 11.41 5.91 15.20
N VAL A 220 10.79 5.20 14.24
CA VAL A 220 10.23 3.87 14.51
C VAL A 220 11.29 2.83 14.82
N ASP A 221 12.48 2.94 14.22
CA ASP A 221 13.61 2.06 14.55
C ASP A 221 14.08 2.29 15.99
N ALA A 222 14.14 3.55 16.42
CA ALA A 222 14.46 3.89 17.81
C ALA A 222 13.36 3.42 18.78
N ILE A 223 12.08 3.60 18.43
CA ILE A 223 10.95 3.08 19.20
C ILE A 223 11.03 1.55 19.31
N ALA A 224 11.29 0.83 18.22
CA ALA A 224 11.40 -0.62 18.23
C ALA A 224 12.52 -1.12 19.14
N LYS A 225 13.63 -0.37 19.19
CA LYS A 225 14.77 -0.69 20.08
C LYS A 225 14.44 -0.45 21.56
N GLU A 226 13.84 0.69 21.89
CA GLU A 226 13.54 1.06 23.27
C GLU A 226 12.27 0.40 23.81
N ILE A 227 11.35 0.01 22.91
CA ILE A 227 10.07 -0.62 23.21
C ILE A 227 9.90 -1.88 22.33
N PRO A 228 10.57 -3.01 22.68
CA PRO A 228 10.56 -4.23 21.88
C PRO A 228 9.16 -4.80 21.60
N GLU A 229 8.18 -4.50 22.45
CA GLU A 229 6.77 -4.89 22.27
C GLU A 229 6.15 -4.29 20.99
N LEU A 230 6.62 -3.11 20.57
CA LEU A 230 6.19 -2.45 19.34
C LEU A 230 6.98 -2.90 18.10
N ALA A 231 8.18 -3.47 18.27
CA ALA A 231 9.07 -3.84 17.17
C ALA A 231 8.42 -4.82 16.16
N LYS A 232 7.63 -5.78 16.65
CA LYS A 232 6.93 -6.76 15.80
C LYS A 232 5.88 -6.14 14.87
N TYR A 233 5.45 -4.92 15.15
CA TYR A 233 4.49 -4.18 14.33
C TYR A 233 5.15 -3.18 13.38
N VAL A 234 6.45 -2.90 13.53
CA VAL A 234 7.15 -1.98 12.61
C VAL A 234 7.23 -2.59 11.22
N ARG A 235 6.95 -1.76 10.21
CA ARG A 235 7.01 -2.11 8.78
C ARG A 235 7.77 -1.01 8.06
N HIS A 236 8.56 -1.42 7.07
CA HIS A 236 9.27 -0.50 6.18
C HIS A 236 8.83 -0.79 4.76
N TYR A 237 8.49 0.27 4.03
CA TYR A 237 8.11 0.23 2.62
C TYR A 237 8.94 1.26 1.88
N ASP A 238 9.36 0.93 0.65
CA ASP A 238 10.10 1.87 -0.19
C ASP A 238 9.25 3.12 -0.45
N TYR A 239 7.96 2.93 -0.78
CA TYR A 239 7.00 4.00 -1.00
C TYR A 239 5.66 3.74 -0.29
N VAL A 240 4.98 4.83 0.08
CA VAL A 240 3.61 4.82 0.62
C VAL A 240 2.72 5.74 -0.20
N VAL A 241 1.56 5.26 -0.61
CA VAL A 241 0.54 6.05 -1.30
C VAL A 241 -0.59 6.38 -0.33
N ALA A 242 -0.91 7.67 -0.16
CA ALA A 242 -2.00 8.12 0.70
C ALA A 242 -2.65 9.40 0.19
N GLN A 243 -3.96 9.36 -0.08
CA GLN A 243 -4.73 10.51 -0.57
C GLN A 243 -4.81 11.67 0.44
N ASP A 244 -4.64 11.38 1.74
CA ASP A 244 -4.66 12.36 2.83
C ASP A 244 -3.30 13.08 3.04
N GLY A 245 -2.30 12.74 2.22
CA GLY A 245 -0.96 13.30 2.26
C GLY A 245 -0.05 12.72 3.34
N THR A 246 -0.42 11.61 3.98
CA THR A 246 0.43 10.89 4.94
C THR A 246 1.44 9.94 4.26
N GLY A 247 1.42 9.83 2.94
CA GLY A 247 2.35 9.04 2.12
C GLY A 247 3.35 9.89 1.30
N ASP A 248 4.18 9.21 0.52
CA ASP A 248 5.06 9.80 -0.51
C ASP A 248 4.28 10.35 -1.69
N PHE A 249 3.21 9.64 -2.09
CA PHE A 249 2.42 9.92 -3.30
C PHE A 249 0.93 9.99 -2.99
N PHE A 250 0.18 10.72 -3.81
CA PHE A 250 -1.28 10.79 -3.71
C PHE A 250 -1.98 9.71 -4.54
N THR A 251 -1.36 9.31 -5.66
CA THR A 251 -1.89 8.30 -6.58
C THR A 251 -0.98 7.09 -6.66
N VAL A 252 -1.55 5.95 -7.04
CA VAL A 252 -0.79 4.71 -7.17
C VAL A 252 0.08 4.76 -8.43
N GLN A 253 -0.39 5.37 -9.52
CA GLN A 253 0.41 5.49 -10.74
C GLN A 253 1.66 6.34 -10.55
N GLU A 254 1.62 7.43 -9.77
CA GLU A 254 2.81 8.24 -9.47
C GLU A 254 3.88 7.41 -8.75
N ALA A 255 3.48 6.59 -7.77
CA ALA A 255 4.40 5.73 -7.04
C ALA A 255 5.04 4.67 -7.95
N ILE A 256 4.25 4.05 -8.85
CA ILE A 256 4.76 3.10 -9.84
C ILE A 256 5.75 3.79 -10.79
N ASN A 257 5.44 5.01 -11.25
CA ASN A 257 6.31 5.78 -12.14
C ASN A 257 7.65 6.12 -11.47
N ALA A 258 7.65 6.37 -10.16
CA ALA A 258 8.84 6.68 -9.36
C ALA A 258 9.74 5.46 -9.08
N VAL A 259 9.29 4.23 -9.32
CA VAL A 259 10.14 3.04 -9.22
C VAL A 259 11.17 3.06 -10.37
N PRO A 260 12.49 2.99 -10.10
CA PRO A 260 13.48 2.87 -11.17
C PRO A 260 13.25 1.63 -12.04
N ASP A 261 13.51 1.74 -13.34
CA ASP A 261 13.40 0.61 -14.26
C ASP A 261 14.49 -0.45 -14.00
N PHE A 262 14.14 -1.71 -14.24
CA PHE A 262 15.05 -2.86 -14.23
C PHE A 262 15.85 -3.04 -12.93
N ARG A 263 15.22 -2.79 -11.77
CA ARG A 263 15.80 -3.08 -10.44
C ARG A 263 15.95 -4.59 -10.21
N LYS A 264 17.06 -5.15 -10.71
CA LYS A 264 17.41 -6.56 -10.53
C LYS A 264 17.81 -6.83 -9.08
N ASN A 265 17.47 -8.01 -8.58
CA ASN A 265 17.86 -8.53 -7.26
C ASN A 265 17.33 -7.75 -6.03
N VAL A 266 16.44 -6.77 -6.24
CA VAL A 266 15.80 -6.02 -5.16
C VAL A 266 14.33 -5.87 -5.49
N ARG A 267 13.47 -6.14 -4.51
CA ARG A 267 12.02 -5.94 -4.61
C ARG A 267 11.67 -4.53 -4.15
N THR A 268 10.84 -3.83 -4.93
CA THR A 268 10.29 -2.53 -4.52
C THR A 268 8.93 -2.75 -3.89
N THR A 269 8.75 -2.31 -2.65
CA THR A 269 7.51 -2.45 -1.89
C THR A 269 6.77 -1.12 -1.81
N ILE A 270 5.51 -1.11 -2.23
CA ILE A 270 4.64 0.06 -2.18
C ILE A 270 3.44 -0.26 -1.31
N LEU A 271 3.32 0.41 -0.17
CA LEU A 271 2.10 0.39 0.64
C LEU A 271 1.07 1.35 0.02
N VAL A 272 -0.14 0.87 -0.22
CA VAL A 272 -1.28 1.68 -0.62
C VAL A 272 -2.20 1.80 0.60
N ARG A 273 -2.38 3.02 1.10
CA ARG A 273 -3.25 3.28 2.26
C ARG A 273 -4.72 3.17 1.86
N LYS A 274 -5.60 2.94 2.84
CA LYS A 274 -7.03 2.76 2.63
C LYS A 274 -7.63 3.90 1.80
N GLY A 275 -8.36 3.55 0.74
CA GLY A 275 -9.03 4.51 -0.12
C GLY A 275 -9.48 3.93 -1.45
N THR A 276 -10.28 4.71 -2.17
CA THR A 276 -10.66 4.41 -3.56
C THR A 276 -9.85 5.28 -4.49
N TYR A 277 -9.05 4.63 -5.33
CA TYR A 277 -8.14 5.22 -6.30
C TYR A 277 -8.74 5.04 -7.68
N LYS A 278 -9.45 6.08 -8.15
CA LYS A 278 -10.06 6.09 -9.48
C LYS A 278 -9.07 6.63 -10.52
N GLU A 279 -8.25 5.72 -11.05
CA GLU A 279 -7.17 6.03 -11.99
C GLU A 279 -6.89 4.81 -12.89
N LYS A 280 -6.33 5.04 -14.08
CA LYS A 280 -5.89 3.95 -14.97
C LYS A 280 -4.50 3.51 -14.53
N ILE A 281 -4.39 2.29 -14.01
CA ILE A 281 -3.11 1.76 -13.52
C ILE A 281 -2.39 0.99 -14.63
N ILE A 282 -1.12 1.33 -14.83
CA ILE A 282 -0.20 0.62 -15.72
C ILE A 282 1.06 0.34 -14.92
N ILE A 283 1.41 -0.94 -14.79
CA ILE A 283 2.66 -1.42 -14.24
C ILE A 283 3.50 -1.94 -15.42
N PRO A 284 4.40 -1.11 -15.99
CA PRO A 284 5.18 -1.46 -17.16
C PRO A 284 6.09 -2.68 -16.93
N GLU A 285 6.43 -3.40 -18.01
CA GLU A 285 7.33 -4.55 -17.96
C GLU A 285 8.71 -4.22 -17.37
N SER A 286 9.15 -2.96 -17.50
CA SER A 286 10.41 -2.48 -16.94
C SER A 286 10.42 -2.39 -15.42
N LYS A 287 9.26 -2.33 -14.75
CA LYS A 287 9.14 -2.22 -13.28
C LYS A 287 9.20 -3.60 -12.60
N ILE A 288 10.21 -4.39 -12.94
CA ILE A 288 10.40 -5.76 -12.43
C ILE A 288 10.46 -5.80 -10.90
N ASN A 289 10.02 -6.91 -10.29
CA ASN A 289 10.08 -7.14 -8.84
C ASN A 289 9.34 -6.07 -7.99
N ILE A 290 8.16 -5.63 -8.42
CA ILE A 290 7.34 -4.69 -7.65
C ILE A 290 6.27 -5.43 -6.83
N SER A 291 6.05 -4.97 -5.59
CA SER A 291 4.99 -5.41 -4.69
C SER A 291 4.06 -4.25 -4.37
N LEU A 292 2.75 -4.44 -4.59
CA LEU A 292 1.72 -3.54 -4.10
C LEU A 292 1.02 -4.16 -2.88
N ILE A 293 1.13 -3.52 -1.73
CA ILE A 293 0.55 -4.00 -0.46
C ILE A 293 -0.56 -3.04 -0.06
N GLY A 294 -1.81 -3.51 -0.03
CA GLY A 294 -2.95 -2.70 0.37
C GLY A 294 -3.17 -2.71 1.88
N GLU A 295 -3.58 -1.55 2.41
CA GLU A 295 -4.30 -1.49 3.68
C GLU A 295 -5.76 -1.95 3.46
N ASP A 296 -6.41 -2.53 4.47
CA ASP A 296 -7.78 -3.02 4.37
C ASP A 296 -8.75 -1.94 3.84
N GLY A 297 -9.38 -2.26 2.70
CA GLY A 297 -10.31 -1.38 1.99
C GLY A 297 -9.70 -0.58 0.84
N VAL A 298 -8.49 -0.92 0.36
CA VAL A 298 -7.94 -0.35 -0.90
C VAL A 298 -8.72 -0.85 -2.12
N VAL A 299 -9.15 0.09 -2.97
CA VAL A 299 -9.81 -0.17 -4.25
C VAL A 299 -9.13 0.62 -5.37
N LEU A 300 -8.59 -0.09 -6.37
CA LEU A 300 -8.08 0.49 -7.62
C LEU A 300 -9.17 0.29 -8.69
N THR A 301 -9.73 1.40 -9.21
CA THR A 301 -10.95 1.34 -10.02
C THR A 301 -10.93 2.27 -11.24
N ASN A 302 -11.67 1.87 -12.27
CA ASN A 302 -11.99 2.68 -13.44
C ASN A 302 -13.32 2.17 -14.05
N ASP A 303 -13.86 2.85 -15.05
CA ASP A 303 -15.18 2.57 -15.65
C ASP A 303 -15.15 2.53 -17.19
N ASP A 304 -14.01 2.13 -17.77
CA ASP A 304 -13.90 1.89 -19.20
C ASP A 304 -14.55 0.57 -19.59
N PHE A 305 -15.16 0.52 -20.78
CA PHE A 305 -15.78 -0.68 -21.35
C PHE A 305 -15.54 -0.75 -22.85
N ALA A 306 -15.63 -1.93 -23.45
CA ALA A 306 -15.14 -2.17 -24.81
C ALA A 306 -15.78 -1.27 -25.88
N ASN A 307 -17.06 -0.93 -25.73
CA ASN A 307 -17.79 -0.06 -26.67
C ASN A 307 -17.72 1.43 -26.30
N LYS A 308 -17.06 1.80 -25.20
CA LYS A 308 -16.79 3.21 -24.85
C LYS A 308 -15.91 3.80 -25.93
N LYS A 309 -16.20 5.04 -26.33
CA LYS A 309 -15.38 5.75 -27.31
C LYS A 309 -14.14 6.32 -26.62
N ASN A 310 -12.98 6.08 -27.21
CA ASN A 310 -11.75 6.77 -26.83
C ASN A 310 -11.80 8.24 -27.29
N VAL A 311 -10.74 9.01 -26.98
CA VAL A 311 -10.64 10.43 -27.35
C VAL A 311 -10.64 10.69 -28.86
N PHE A 312 -10.41 9.66 -29.68
CA PHE A 312 -10.42 9.70 -31.14
C PHE A 312 -11.74 9.18 -31.75
N GLY A 313 -12.73 8.77 -30.93
CA GLY A 313 -14.02 8.28 -31.40
C GLY A 313 -14.08 6.78 -31.72
N GLU A 314 -13.01 6.03 -31.44
CA GLU A 314 -12.92 4.59 -31.70
C GLU A 314 -13.35 3.78 -30.47
N ASN A 315 -13.81 2.54 -30.67
CA ASN A 315 -14.11 1.66 -29.55
C ASN A 315 -12.81 1.26 -28.83
N MET A 316 -12.80 1.31 -27.49
CA MET A 316 -11.63 0.91 -26.70
C MET A 316 -11.30 -0.58 -26.85
N GLY A 317 -12.30 -1.42 -27.13
CA GLY A 317 -12.18 -2.87 -27.15
C GLY A 317 -11.95 -3.48 -25.76
N THR A 318 -12.01 -4.81 -25.65
CA THR A 318 -11.86 -5.52 -24.38
C THR A 318 -10.54 -5.17 -23.69
N SER A 319 -9.41 -5.27 -24.39
CA SER A 319 -8.11 -4.94 -23.78
C SER A 319 -8.00 -3.47 -23.36
N GLY A 320 -8.55 -2.53 -24.15
CA GLY A 320 -8.54 -1.10 -23.82
C GLY A 320 -9.42 -0.73 -22.63
N SER A 321 -10.39 -1.58 -22.27
CA SER A 321 -11.30 -1.36 -21.15
C SER A 321 -10.67 -1.56 -19.76
N SER A 322 -9.48 -2.16 -19.67
CA SER A 322 -8.88 -2.60 -18.41
C SER A 322 -8.66 -1.48 -17.40
N SER A 323 -9.13 -1.59 -16.16
CA SER A 323 -8.80 -0.60 -15.12
C SER A 323 -7.33 -0.63 -14.73
N CYS A 324 -6.74 -1.82 -14.71
CA CYS A 324 -5.34 -2.06 -14.36
C CYS A 324 -4.65 -2.96 -15.40
N TYR A 325 -3.43 -2.60 -15.79
CA TYR A 325 -2.54 -3.40 -16.62
C TYR A 325 -1.27 -3.79 -15.86
N ILE A 326 -1.00 -5.09 -15.80
CA ILE A 326 0.15 -5.66 -15.10
C ILE A 326 1.04 -6.39 -16.11
N TYR A 327 2.13 -5.73 -16.50
CA TYR A 327 3.13 -6.26 -17.43
C TYR A 327 4.41 -6.71 -16.72
N ALA A 328 4.74 -6.13 -15.56
CA ALA A 328 5.98 -6.41 -14.83
C ALA A 328 6.08 -7.88 -14.39
N PRO A 329 7.13 -8.63 -14.77
CA PRO A 329 7.38 -9.95 -14.22
C PRO A 329 7.71 -9.87 -12.73
N ASP A 330 7.47 -10.99 -12.02
CA ASP A 330 7.69 -11.11 -10.57
C ASP A 330 6.85 -10.10 -9.75
N PHE A 331 5.73 -9.66 -10.32
CA PHE A 331 4.75 -8.80 -9.66
C PHE A 331 4.11 -9.51 -8.48
N TYR A 332 3.96 -8.80 -7.36
CA TYR A 332 3.17 -9.24 -6.22
C TYR A 332 2.11 -8.20 -5.87
N ALA A 333 0.92 -8.66 -5.51
CA ALA A 333 -0.07 -7.84 -4.83
C ALA A 333 -0.70 -8.57 -3.65
N GLU A 334 -0.94 -7.84 -2.57
CA GLU A 334 -1.65 -8.32 -1.39
C GLU A 334 -2.69 -7.30 -0.92
N ASN A 335 -3.86 -7.77 -0.50
CA ASN A 335 -4.92 -6.94 0.10
C ASN A 335 -5.41 -5.78 -0.78
N ILE A 336 -5.42 -5.96 -2.11
CA ILE A 336 -5.89 -4.95 -3.07
C ILE A 336 -7.15 -5.43 -3.79
N THR A 337 -8.14 -4.53 -3.91
CA THR A 337 -9.27 -4.72 -4.82
C THR A 337 -8.97 -4.07 -6.17
N PHE A 338 -8.97 -4.88 -7.24
CA PHE A 338 -8.97 -4.43 -8.62
C PHE A 338 -10.41 -4.44 -9.15
N GLU A 339 -10.94 -3.29 -9.53
CA GLU A 339 -12.34 -3.13 -9.93
C GLU A 339 -12.48 -2.50 -11.31
N ASN A 340 -13.45 -2.98 -12.09
CA ASN A 340 -14.07 -2.20 -13.14
C ASN A 340 -15.52 -1.87 -12.75
N SER A 341 -15.78 -0.59 -12.51
CA SER A 341 -17.05 -0.09 -12.01
C SER A 341 -18.04 0.29 -13.14
N ALA A 342 -17.79 -0.09 -14.40
CA ALA A 342 -18.64 0.28 -15.54
C ALA A 342 -20.03 -0.36 -15.51
N GLY A 343 -20.22 -1.43 -14.74
CA GLY A 343 -21.50 -2.16 -14.68
C GLY A 343 -21.67 -3.20 -15.80
N PRO A 344 -22.90 -3.70 -16.03
CA PRO A 344 -23.18 -4.74 -17.03
C PRO A 344 -23.27 -4.15 -18.46
N VAL A 345 -22.18 -3.57 -18.95
CA VAL A 345 -22.10 -2.82 -20.23
C VAL A 345 -21.45 -3.60 -21.38
N GLY A 346 -21.37 -4.93 -21.26
CA GLY A 346 -20.53 -5.77 -22.10
C GLY A 346 -19.14 -5.96 -21.47
N GLN A 347 -18.11 -6.17 -22.29
CA GLN A 347 -16.76 -6.43 -21.80
C GLN A 347 -16.19 -5.20 -21.07
N ALA A 348 -15.79 -5.38 -19.81
CA ALA A 348 -15.20 -4.35 -18.98
C ALA A 348 -14.19 -4.98 -18.00
N VAL A 349 -12.91 -4.93 -18.36
CA VAL A 349 -11.84 -5.64 -17.65
C VAL A 349 -11.46 -4.89 -16.37
N ALA A 350 -11.39 -5.58 -15.24
CA ALA A 350 -10.89 -5.03 -13.98
C ALA A 350 -9.36 -5.12 -13.93
N CYS A 351 -8.82 -6.29 -14.28
CA CYS A 351 -7.37 -6.50 -14.26
C CYS A 351 -6.91 -7.29 -15.49
N PHE A 352 -5.98 -6.71 -16.22
CA PHE A 352 -5.27 -7.32 -17.33
C PHE A 352 -3.88 -7.73 -16.88
N VAL A 353 -3.58 -9.02 -16.93
CA VAL A 353 -2.32 -9.57 -16.41
C VAL A 353 -1.56 -10.27 -17.52
N SER A 354 -0.47 -9.67 -17.98
CA SER A 354 0.48 -10.26 -18.93
C SER A 354 1.79 -10.72 -18.27
N ALA A 355 2.01 -10.33 -17.03
CA ALA A 355 3.21 -10.62 -16.24
C ALA A 355 3.41 -12.12 -15.99
N ASP A 356 4.64 -12.62 -16.24
CA ASP A 356 5.07 -13.94 -15.78
C ASP A 356 5.45 -13.90 -14.30
N ARG A 357 5.21 -15.01 -13.60
CA ARG A 357 5.41 -15.17 -12.16
C ARG A 357 4.64 -14.14 -11.33
N ALA A 358 3.46 -13.73 -11.80
CA ALA A 358 2.58 -12.82 -11.07
C ALA A 358 1.90 -13.55 -9.91
N PHE A 359 1.92 -12.96 -8.72
CA PHE A 359 1.30 -13.54 -7.53
C PHE A 359 0.37 -12.52 -6.86
N PHE A 360 -0.89 -12.90 -6.71
CA PHE A 360 -1.92 -12.16 -5.99
C PHE A 360 -2.35 -12.94 -4.76
N LYS A 361 -2.34 -12.29 -3.60
CA LYS A 361 -2.76 -12.89 -2.32
C LYS A 361 -3.83 -12.04 -1.65
N ASN A 362 -4.94 -12.65 -1.24
CA ASN A 362 -6.04 -11.92 -0.61
C ASN A 362 -6.52 -10.68 -1.43
N CYS A 363 -6.37 -10.75 -2.75
CA CYS A 363 -6.85 -9.73 -3.67
C CYS A 363 -8.30 -9.96 -4.04
N ARG A 364 -8.99 -8.90 -4.45
CA ARG A 364 -10.36 -8.96 -4.97
C ARG A 364 -10.38 -8.48 -6.42
N PHE A 365 -11.12 -9.17 -7.29
CA PHE A 365 -11.31 -8.80 -8.69
C PHE A 365 -12.80 -8.63 -8.95
N LEU A 366 -13.24 -7.39 -9.13
CA LEU A 366 -14.66 -7.03 -9.18
C LEU A 366 -15.05 -6.51 -10.56
N GLY A 367 -16.11 -7.08 -11.12
CA GLY A 367 -16.60 -6.69 -12.44
C GLY A 367 -17.88 -7.41 -12.84
N TYR A 368 -18.11 -7.49 -14.15
CA TYR A 368 -19.23 -8.20 -14.76
C TYR A 368 -18.72 -9.13 -15.85
N GLN A 369 -18.83 -8.76 -17.12
CA GLN A 369 -18.29 -9.55 -18.21
C GLN A 369 -16.80 -9.23 -18.41
N ASP A 370 -15.99 -10.26 -18.59
CA ASP A 370 -14.54 -10.15 -18.84
C ASP A 370 -13.73 -9.54 -17.66
N THR A 371 -14.09 -9.82 -16.39
CA THR A 371 -13.46 -9.22 -15.19
C THR A 371 -11.94 -9.39 -15.11
N LEU A 372 -11.42 -10.63 -15.17
CA LEU A 372 -9.99 -10.95 -15.04
C LEU A 372 -9.44 -11.51 -16.34
N TYR A 373 -8.52 -10.77 -16.95
CA TYR A 373 -7.91 -11.13 -18.24
C TYR A 373 -6.47 -11.64 -18.05
N THR A 374 -6.29 -12.95 -18.05
CA THR A 374 -4.97 -13.61 -17.97
C THR A 374 -4.29 -13.64 -19.35
N TYR A 375 -3.76 -12.49 -19.77
CA TYR A 375 -3.29 -12.21 -21.12
C TYR A 375 -1.87 -12.68 -21.47
N GLY A 376 -1.02 -13.16 -20.55
CA GLY A 376 0.37 -13.48 -20.93
C GLY A 376 0.52 -14.88 -21.53
N LYS A 377 0.86 -15.01 -22.83
CA LYS A 377 0.93 -16.31 -23.56
C LYS A 377 1.99 -17.27 -23.02
N HIS A 378 3.02 -16.71 -22.40
CA HIS A 378 4.10 -17.43 -21.75
C HIS A 378 4.18 -17.05 -20.26
N SER A 379 3.06 -16.59 -19.69
CA SER A 379 2.99 -16.18 -18.30
C SER A 379 2.37 -17.24 -17.42
N ARG A 380 2.88 -17.29 -16.19
CA ARG A 380 2.38 -18.09 -15.09
C ARG A 380 1.88 -17.16 -14.00
N GLN A 381 0.70 -17.45 -13.48
CA GLN A 381 0.01 -16.58 -12.55
C GLN A 381 -0.54 -17.41 -11.39
N TYR A 382 -0.39 -16.90 -10.18
CA TYR A 382 -0.86 -17.54 -8.96
C TYR A 382 -1.79 -16.61 -8.19
N TYR A 383 -2.99 -17.09 -7.88
CA TYR A 383 -4.00 -16.36 -7.14
C TYR A 383 -4.32 -17.18 -5.89
N GLU A 384 -4.02 -16.64 -4.71
CA GLU A 384 -4.20 -17.32 -3.42
C GLU A 384 -5.17 -16.54 -2.53
N ASP A 385 -6.19 -17.25 -2.01
CA ASP A 385 -7.18 -16.67 -1.11
C ASP A 385 -7.89 -15.43 -1.71
N CYS A 386 -8.00 -15.38 -3.04
CA CYS A 386 -8.60 -14.25 -3.75
C CYS A 386 -10.13 -14.37 -3.86
N TYR A 387 -10.81 -13.24 -3.95
CA TYR A 387 -12.22 -13.15 -4.32
C TYR A 387 -12.35 -12.66 -5.78
N ILE A 388 -13.11 -13.36 -6.61
CA ILE A 388 -13.31 -12.99 -8.03
C ILE A 388 -14.80 -13.06 -8.35
N GLU A 389 -15.37 -11.97 -8.87
CA GLU A 389 -16.78 -11.94 -9.29
C GLU A 389 -17.01 -11.49 -10.73
N GLY A 390 -18.10 -11.97 -11.32
CA GLY A 390 -18.51 -11.55 -12.65
C GLY A 390 -19.72 -12.31 -13.20
N THR A 391 -19.93 -12.21 -14.52
CA THR A 391 -21.10 -12.78 -15.21
C THR A 391 -20.71 -13.72 -16.35
N VAL A 392 -20.22 -13.17 -17.46
CA VAL A 392 -19.83 -13.91 -18.67
C VAL A 392 -18.33 -13.86 -18.82
N ASP A 393 -17.70 -15.03 -18.96
CA ASP A 393 -16.27 -15.18 -19.26
C ASP A 393 -15.36 -14.42 -18.29
N PHE A 394 -15.77 -14.30 -17.03
CA PHE A 394 -15.14 -13.34 -16.12
C PHE A 394 -13.73 -13.74 -15.66
N ILE A 395 -13.28 -14.95 -16.01
CA ILE A 395 -11.87 -15.36 -15.99
C ILE A 395 -11.50 -15.90 -17.38
N PHE A 396 -10.73 -15.15 -18.17
CA PHE A 396 -10.47 -15.49 -19.58
C PHE A 396 -9.06 -15.10 -20.01
N GLY A 397 -8.59 -15.69 -21.11
CA GLY A 397 -7.20 -15.59 -21.57
C GLY A 397 -6.47 -16.93 -21.67
N TRP A 398 -5.17 -16.88 -21.94
CA TRP A 398 -4.37 -18.03 -22.36
C TRP A 398 -3.18 -18.33 -21.44
N SER A 399 -3.09 -17.64 -20.29
CA SER A 399 -1.99 -17.86 -19.33
C SER A 399 -2.11 -19.22 -18.65
N VAL A 400 -1.00 -19.70 -18.09
CA VAL A 400 -1.05 -20.77 -17.09
C VAL A 400 -1.41 -20.11 -15.77
N ALA A 401 -2.61 -20.37 -15.25
CA ALA A 401 -3.09 -19.71 -14.04
C ALA A 401 -3.58 -20.73 -13.02
N VAL A 402 -3.06 -20.63 -11.80
CA VAL A 402 -3.50 -21.43 -10.66
C VAL A 402 -4.27 -20.54 -9.70
N PHE A 403 -5.49 -20.94 -9.38
CA PHE A 403 -6.35 -20.31 -8.38
C PHE A 403 -6.46 -21.26 -7.20
N ASN A 404 -6.00 -20.83 -6.02
CA ASN A 404 -5.91 -21.66 -4.83
C ASN A 404 -6.70 -21.03 -3.70
N ARG A 405 -7.67 -21.78 -3.16
CA ARG A 405 -8.59 -21.33 -2.09
C ARG A 405 -9.32 -20.03 -2.43
N CYS A 406 -9.56 -19.78 -3.71
CA CYS A 406 -10.27 -18.58 -4.14
C CYS A 406 -11.79 -18.74 -3.96
N HIS A 407 -12.46 -17.63 -3.66
CA HIS A 407 -13.92 -17.52 -3.72
C HIS A 407 -14.32 -16.93 -5.07
N ILE A 408 -15.01 -17.74 -5.87
CA ILE A 408 -15.45 -17.41 -7.22
C ILE A 408 -16.97 -17.19 -7.19
N HIS A 409 -17.43 -16.00 -7.57
CA HIS A 409 -18.82 -15.58 -7.38
C HIS A 409 -19.50 -15.14 -8.69
N SER A 410 -20.57 -15.85 -9.07
CA SER A 410 -21.33 -15.58 -10.29
C SER A 410 -22.52 -14.65 -10.02
N LYS A 411 -22.56 -13.50 -10.68
CA LYS A 411 -23.61 -12.47 -10.50
C LYS A 411 -24.79 -12.63 -11.46
N ARG A 412 -24.65 -13.52 -12.45
CA ARG A 412 -25.66 -13.83 -13.46
C ARG A 412 -25.39 -15.20 -14.06
N ASP A 413 -26.42 -15.81 -14.63
CA ASP A 413 -26.28 -16.93 -15.57
C ASP A 413 -25.21 -16.61 -16.64
N GLY A 414 -24.31 -17.55 -16.88
CA GLY A 414 -23.11 -17.29 -17.67
C GLY A 414 -22.06 -18.38 -17.59
N TYR A 415 -20.80 -17.95 -17.63
CA TYR A 415 -19.65 -18.84 -17.75
C TYR A 415 -18.55 -18.31 -16.83
N VAL A 416 -18.06 -19.16 -15.92
CA VAL A 416 -16.98 -18.78 -15.01
C VAL A 416 -15.70 -18.48 -15.79
N THR A 417 -15.33 -19.38 -16.71
CA THR A 417 -14.08 -19.26 -17.45
C THR A 417 -14.26 -19.33 -18.97
N ALA A 418 -13.37 -18.63 -19.68
CA ALA A 418 -13.22 -18.77 -21.13
C ALA A 418 -11.74 -18.84 -21.54
N PRO A 419 -11.07 -20.00 -21.33
CA PRO A 419 -9.67 -20.13 -21.67
C PRO A 419 -9.44 -20.11 -23.18
N SER A 420 -8.31 -19.54 -23.59
CA SER A 420 -7.79 -19.52 -24.96
C SER A 420 -6.44 -20.22 -25.07
N THR A 421 -6.18 -21.20 -24.22
CA THR A 421 -4.95 -22.02 -24.18
C THR A 421 -4.52 -22.46 -25.59
N ASP A 422 -3.25 -22.24 -25.91
CA ASP A 422 -2.68 -22.58 -27.21
C ASP A 422 -2.45 -24.08 -27.37
N GLN A 423 -2.44 -24.52 -28.63
CA GLN A 423 -2.05 -25.87 -28.99
C GLN A 423 -0.65 -26.20 -28.45
N GLY A 424 -0.51 -27.37 -27.82
CA GLY A 424 0.76 -27.86 -27.28
C GLY A 424 1.12 -27.32 -25.89
N LYS A 425 0.36 -26.37 -25.32
CA LYS A 425 0.52 -25.99 -23.91
C LYS A 425 0.05 -27.13 -23.01
N LYS A 426 0.89 -27.47 -22.02
CA LYS A 426 0.62 -28.57 -21.09
C LYS A 426 -0.48 -28.23 -20.07
N TYR A 427 -0.57 -26.95 -19.69
CA TYR A 427 -1.51 -26.45 -18.70
C TYR A 427 -2.20 -25.19 -19.22
N GLY A 428 -3.45 -24.99 -18.78
CA GLY A 428 -4.17 -23.72 -18.85
C GLY A 428 -4.55 -23.29 -17.44
N TYR A 429 -5.85 -23.30 -17.13
CA TYR A 429 -6.33 -22.95 -15.80
C TYR A 429 -6.44 -24.17 -14.88
N VAL A 430 -6.03 -23.99 -13.63
CA VAL A 430 -6.19 -24.98 -12.56
C VAL A 430 -6.75 -24.30 -11.32
N PHE A 431 -7.88 -24.80 -10.83
CA PHE A 431 -8.55 -24.33 -9.61
C PHE A 431 -8.38 -25.38 -8.52
N TYR A 432 -7.91 -24.95 -7.36
CA TYR A 432 -7.59 -25.79 -6.20
C TYR A 432 -8.37 -25.30 -4.99
N ASP A 433 -9.18 -26.19 -4.40
CA ASP A 433 -9.89 -25.92 -3.14
C ASP A 433 -10.71 -24.62 -3.18
N CYS A 434 -11.18 -24.23 -4.39
CA CYS A 434 -11.94 -23.01 -4.60
C CYS A 434 -13.41 -23.22 -4.25
N ARG A 435 -14.07 -22.15 -3.81
CA ARG A 435 -15.51 -22.14 -3.55
C ARG A 435 -16.24 -21.36 -4.63
N LEU A 436 -17.13 -22.03 -5.36
CA LEU A 436 -17.96 -21.43 -6.41
C LEU A 436 -19.36 -21.16 -5.87
N THR A 437 -19.79 -19.91 -5.95
CA THR A 437 -21.11 -19.43 -5.47
C THR A 437 -21.75 -18.50 -6.49
N ALA A 438 -23.01 -18.13 -6.25
CA ALA A 438 -23.70 -17.17 -7.09
C ALA A 438 -24.73 -16.36 -6.31
N ASP A 439 -25.18 -15.26 -6.91
CA ASP A 439 -26.34 -14.49 -6.44
C ASP A 439 -27.61 -15.38 -6.37
N PRO A 440 -28.61 -15.03 -5.53
CA PRO A 440 -29.76 -15.90 -5.24
C PRO A 440 -30.55 -16.41 -6.45
N ASP A 441 -30.68 -15.59 -7.51
CA ASP A 441 -31.47 -15.90 -8.70
C ASP A 441 -30.66 -16.54 -9.84
N VAL A 442 -29.38 -16.82 -9.61
CA VAL A 442 -28.47 -17.38 -10.61
C VAL A 442 -28.49 -18.90 -10.52
N ALA A 443 -28.77 -19.56 -11.64
CA ALA A 443 -28.98 -21.01 -11.67
C ALA A 443 -28.35 -21.72 -12.88
N LYS A 444 -27.94 -20.97 -13.92
CA LYS A 444 -27.47 -21.53 -15.18
C LYS A 444 -26.06 -21.05 -15.50
N VAL A 445 -25.09 -21.55 -14.72
CA VAL A 445 -23.68 -21.24 -14.90
C VAL A 445 -22.91 -22.47 -15.34
N TYR A 446 -22.03 -22.30 -16.32
CA TYR A 446 -21.05 -23.30 -16.71
C TYR A 446 -19.68 -22.97 -16.10
N LEU A 447 -18.91 -24.01 -15.77
CA LEU A 447 -17.52 -23.91 -15.30
C LEU A 447 -16.60 -23.30 -16.37
N SER A 448 -16.79 -23.70 -17.64
CA SER A 448 -15.96 -23.21 -18.74
C SER A 448 -16.62 -23.32 -20.11
N ARG A 449 -16.18 -22.46 -21.03
CA ARG A 449 -16.40 -22.61 -22.47
C ARG A 449 -15.14 -22.24 -23.27
N PRO A 450 -14.87 -22.89 -24.43
CA PRO A 450 -13.61 -22.69 -25.13
C PRO A 450 -13.62 -21.42 -25.98
N TRP A 451 -12.89 -20.39 -25.54
CA TRP A 451 -12.67 -19.21 -26.39
C TRP A 451 -11.81 -19.59 -27.61
N ARG A 452 -10.87 -20.53 -27.44
CA ARG A 452 -10.08 -21.17 -28.51
C ARG A 452 -10.13 -22.71 -28.41
N PRO A 453 -9.86 -23.47 -29.49
CA PRO A 453 -10.10 -24.92 -29.54
C PRO A 453 -9.41 -25.75 -28.45
N TYR A 454 -8.17 -25.40 -28.07
CA TYR A 454 -7.38 -26.17 -27.10
C TYR A 454 -7.54 -25.68 -25.67
N ALA A 455 -8.61 -24.95 -25.37
CA ALA A 455 -8.88 -24.41 -24.04
C ALA A 455 -8.78 -25.48 -22.95
N GLN A 456 -8.11 -25.13 -21.85
CA GLN A 456 -7.94 -26.03 -20.70
C GLN A 456 -8.40 -25.38 -19.40
N ALA A 457 -9.18 -26.13 -18.63
CA ALA A 457 -9.63 -25.76 -17.30
C ALA A 457 -9.79 -27.01 -16.45
N VAL A 458 -9.17 -27.03 -15.28
CA VAL A 458 -9.18 -28.17 -14.35
C VAL A 458 -9.64 -27.70 -12.97
N PHE A 459 -10.63 -28.36 -12.39
CA PHE A 459 -11.16 -28.04 -11.05
C PHE A 459 -10.87 -29.18 -10.08
N ILE A 460 -10.15 -28.89 -9.00
CA ILE A 460 -9.62 -29.88 -8.07
C ILE A 460 -10.12 -29.54 -6.66
N ARG A 461 -10.92 -30.45 -6.08
CA ARG A 461 -11.51 -30.31 -4.74
C ARG A 461 -12.32 -29.03 -4.52
N CYS A 462 -12.90 -28.50 -5.59
CA CYS A 462 -13.70 -27.28 -5.50
C CYS A 462 -15.09 -27.58 -4.90
N GLU A 463 -15.59 -26.67 -4.07
CA GLU A 463 -16.99 -26.66 -3.63
C GLU A 463 -17.83 -25.97 -4.71
N LEU A 464 -18.70 -26.72 -5.38
CA LEU A 464 -19.55 -26.25 -6.47
C LEU A 464 -20.98 -26.01 -5.96
N GLY A 465 -21.42 -24.76 -5.95
CA GLY A 465 -22.80 -24.41 -5.60
C GLY A 465 -23.83 -24.89 -6.63
N LYS A 466 -25.10 -24.97 -6.23
CA LYS A 466 -26.24 -25.48 -7.03
C LYS A 466 -26.52 -24.77 -8.35
N HIS A 467 -25.93 -23.60 -8.56
CA HIS A 467 -26.06 -22.79 -9.78
C HIS A 467 -25.23 -23.35 -10.94
N ILE A 468 -24.30 -24.27 -10.67
CA ILE A 468 -23.52 -24.94 -11.71
C ILE A 468 -24.39 -26.00 -12.38
N LEU A 469 -24.52 -25.89 -13.70
CA LEU A 469 -25.32 -26.83 -14.49
C LEU A 469 -24.75 -28.26 -14.42
N PRO A 470 -25.62 -29.31 -14.49
CA PRO A 470 -25.17 -30.70 -14.48
C PRO A 470 -24.12 -31.00 -15.55
N GLU A 471 -24.27 -30.44 -16.75
CA GLU A 471 -23.33 -30.60 -17.87
C GLU A 471 -21.96 -29.98 -17.56
N GLY A 472 -21.92 -28.93 -16.73
CA GLY A 472 -20.73 -28.21 -16.26
C GLY A 472 -19.96 -27.44 -17.33
N TRP A 473 -19.98 -27.91 -18.58
CA TRP A 473 -19.11 -27.46 -19.66
C TRP A 473 -19.90 -27.15 -20.92
N HIS A 474 -19.59 -26.04 -21.57
CA HIS A 474 -20.21 -25.64 -22.84
C HIS A 474 -19.16 -25.65 -23.96
N ASN A 475 -19.53 -26.12 -25.16
CA ASN A 475 -18.61 -26.28 -26.30
C ASN A 475 -18.48 -25.01 -27.18
N TRP A 476 -18.97 -23.86 -26.73
CA TRP A 476 -19.07 -22.62 -27.52
C TRP A 476 -19.96 -22.74 -28.78
N GLY A 477 -20.85 -23.74 -28.85
CA GLY A 477 -21.58 -24.06 -30.07
C GLY A 477 -20.68 -24.66 -31.18
N LYS A 478 -19.48 -25.14 -30.82
CA LYS A 478 -18.48 -25.67 -31.75
C LYS A 478 -18.18 -27.13 -31.40
N LYS A 479 -18.81 -28.07 -32.13
CA LYS A 479 -18.61 -29.51 -31.91
C LYS A 479 -17.16 -29.96 -32.08
N GLU A 480 -16.39 -29.29 -32.94
CA GLU A 480 -14.97 -29.59 -33.13
C GLU A 480 -14.10 -29.24 -31.91
N ALA A 481 -14.54 -28.30 -31.05
CA ALA A 481 -13.83 -27.98 -29.82
C ALA A 481 -13.87 -29.17 -28.84
N GLU A 482 -14.92 -29.98 -28.85
CA GLU A 482 -15.06 -31.16 -27.97
C GLU A 482 -13.91 -32.16 -28.14
N LYS A 483 -13.28 -32.21 -29.31
CA LYS A 483 -12.15 -33.09 -29.61
C LYS A 483 -10.82 -32.57 -29.05
N THR A 484 -10.72 -31.27 -28.78
CA THR A 484 -9.44 -30.57 -28.54
C THR A 484 -9.34 -29.95 -27.15
N VAL A 485 -10.46 -29.63 -26.49
CA VAL A 485 -10.45 -29.08 -25.13
C VAL A 485 -9.94 -30.07 -24.09
N PHE A 486 -9.35 -29.51 -23.03
CA PHE A 486 -9.03 -30.26 -21.82
C PHE A 486 -9.81 -29.70 -20.63
N TYR A 487 -11.02 -30.22 -20.43
CA TYR A 487 -11.81 -29.94 -19.24
C TYR A 487 -11.84 -31.13 -18.31
N ALA A 488 -11.48 -30.91 -17.06
CA ALA A 488 -11.40 -31.98 -16.08
C ALA A 488 -11.78 -31.55 -14.67
N GLU A 489 -12.28 -32.51 -13.89
CA GLU A 489 -12.51 -32.38 -12.45
C GLU A 489 -11.75 -33.47 -11.69
N TYR A 490 -11.42 -33.19 -10.42
CA TYR A 490 -10.96 -34.18 -9.45
C TYR A 490 -11.56 -33.87 -8.09
N ASP A 491 -12.40 -34.76 -7.57
CA ASP A 491 -12.90 -34.71 -6.18
C ASP A 491 -13.62 -33.40 -5.79
N SER A 492 -14.21 -32.70 -6.77
CA SER A 492 -15.10 -31.57 -6.51
C SER A 492 -16.39 -32.06 -5.83
N HIS A 493 -16.92 -31.25 -4.92
CA HIS A 493 -18.09 -31.57 -4.08
C HIS A 493 -19.09 -30.41 -4.02
N GLY A 494 -20.19 -30.56 -3.27
CA GLY A 494 -21.27 -29.56 -3.22
C GLY A 494 -22.44 -29.87 -4.16
N GLU A 495 -23.52 -29.10 -4.05
CA GLU A 495 -24.78 -29.36 -4.78
C GLU A 495 -24.65 -29.32 -6.31
N GLY A 496 -23.70 -28.54 -6.84
CA GLY A 496 -23.40 -28.46 -8.27
C GLY A 496 -22.40 -29.51 -8.78
N ALA A 497 -21.82 -30.32 -7.90
CA ALA A 497 -20.89 -31.38 -8.27
C ALA A 497 -21.65 -32.63 -8.75
N ASN A 498 -21.65 -32.86 -10.06
CA ASN A 498 -22.32 -34.00 -10.68
C ASN A 498 -21.46 -34.64 -11.77
N PRO A 499 -20.38 -35.36 -11.40
CA PRO A 499 -19.43 -35.94 -12.37
C PRO A 499 -20.08 -36.92 -13.35
N LYS A 500 -21.23 -37.51 -13.01
CA LYS A 500 -21.97 -38.46 -13.87
C LYS A 500 -22.78 -37.78 -14.96
N ALA A 501 -23.15 -36.50 -14.77
CA ALA A 501 -23.96 -35.73 -15.71
C ALA A 501 -23.13 -34.73 -16.55
N ARG A 502 -21.82 -34.65 -16.31
CA ARG A 502 -20.93 -33.75 -17.07
C ARG A 502 -20.97 -34.05 -18.55
N ALA A 503 -20.72 -33.02 -19.36
CA ALA A 503 -20.61 -33.14 -20.80
C ALA A 503 -19.61 -34.26 -21.18
N ALA A 504 -19.96 -35.07 -22.17
CA ALA A 504 -19.23 -36.30 -22.52
C ALA A 504 -17.77 -36.07 -22.96
N PHE A 505 -17.41 -34.84 -23.35
CA PHE A 505 -16.05 -34.44 -23.73
C PHE A 505 -15.18 -33.97 -22.54
N SER A 506 -15.75 -33.92 -21.34
CA SER A 506 -15.01 -33.65 -20.10
C SER A 506 -14.40 -34.93 -19.52
N ARG A 507 -13.53 -34.79 -18.52
CA ARG A 507 -12.76 -35.88 -17.93
C ARG A 507 -12.84 -35.84 -16.40
N GLN A 508 -12.76 -37.00 -15.76
CA GLN A 508 -12.44 -37.09 -14.34
C GLN A 508 -10.98 -37.53 -14.21
N LEU A 509 -10.17 -36.77 -13.50
CA LEU A 509 -8.79 -37.16 -13.24
C LEU A 509 -8.77 -38.37 -12.29
N LYS A 510 -7.74 -39.22 -12.41
CA LYS A 510 -7.58 -40.42 -11.56
C LYS A 510 -6.78 -40.14 -10.29
N ASN A 511 -5.88 -39.17 -10.35
CA ASN A 511 -5.04 -38.68 -9.27
C ASN A 511 -4.50 -37.31 -9.67
N LEU A 512 -3.72 -36.69 -8.78
CA LEU A 512 -3.15 -35.35 -8.98
C LEU A 512 -1.76 -35.36 -9.63
N LYS A 513 -1.25 -36.52 -10.06
CA LYS A 513 0.12 -36.62 -10.58
C LYS A 513 0.32 -35.69 -11.78
N GLY A 514 1.23 -34.74 -11.65
CA GLY A 514 1.53 -33.76 -12.69
C GLY A 514 0.60 -32.55 -12.67
N TYR A 515 -0.32 -32.46 -11.72
CA TYR A 515 -1.17 -31.29 -11.49
C TYR A 515 -0.87 -30.58 -10.17
N GLU A 516 0.09 -31.06 -9.37
CA GLU A 516 0.55 -30.37 -8.16
C GLU A 516 0.89 -28.91 -8.51
N MET A 517 0.49 -27.95 -7.67
CA MET A 517 0.57 -26.52 -8.00
C MET A 517 2.00 -26.09 -8.37
N GLU A 518 3.00 -26.58 -7.63
CA GLU A 518 4.42 -26.37 -7.91
C GLU A 518 4.85 -26.96 -9.26
N THR A 519 4.26 -28.08 -9.69
CA THR A 519 4.55 -28.70 -11.00
C THR A 519 3.93 -27.89 -12.14
N VAL A 520 2.71 -27.38 -11.94
CA VAL A 520 2.01 -26.56 -12.94
C VAL A 520 2.73 -25.23 -13.17
N LEU A 521 3.23 -24.63 -12.09
CA LEU A 521 3.87 -23.31 -12.11
C LEU A 521 5.40 -23.36 -12.29
N ALA A 522 6.04 -24.52 -12.14
CA ALA A 522 7.50 -24.66 -12.27
C ALA A 522 8.06 -24.05 -13.56
N GLY A 523 7.38 -24.23 -14.69
CA GLY A 523 7.93 -23.84 -15.99
C GLY A 523 9.34 -24.42 -16.21
N GLU A 524 10.20 -23.69 -16.91
CA GLU A 524 11.59 -24.09 -17.14
C GLU A 524 12.54 -23.62 -16.04
N ASP A 525 12.13 -22.64 -15.22
CA ASP A 525 12.94 -22.01 -14.18
C ASP A 525 12.67 -22.54 -12.76
N GLY A 526 11.74 -23.49 -12.61
CA GLY A 526 11.37 -24.08 -11.33
C GLY A 526 10.57 -23.16 -10.40
N TRP A 527 9.90 -22.11 -10.93
CA TRP A 527 9.15 -21.17 -10.11
C TRP A 527 8.14 -21.87 -9.19
N ASN A 528 8.23 -21.56 -7.88
CA ASN A 528 7.37 -22.11 -6.87
C ASN A 528 6.92 -21.01 -5.88
N PRO A 529 5.71 -20.44 -6.05
CA PRO A 529 5.21 -19.41 -5.15
C PRO A 529 4.85 -19.94 -3.75
N LEU A 530 4.72 -21.25 -3.55
CA LEU A 530 4.35 -21.85 -2.25
C LEU A 530 5.50 -21.88 -1.24
N LYS A 531 6.75 -21.75 -1.70
CA LYS A 531 7.95 -21.84 -0.86
C LYS A 531 8.69 -20.51 -0.67
N ASN A 532 8.31 -19.47 -1.42
CA ASN A 532 9.03 -18.22 -1.41
C ASN A 532 8.42 -17.25 -0.39
N ASP A 533 8.98 -17.21 0.82
CA ASP A 533 8.80 -16.07 1.72
C ASP A 533 9.38 -14.77 1.13
N SER A 534 10.28 -14.86 0.13
CA SER A 534 10.89 -13.74 -0.59
C SER A 534 9.93 -12.94 -1.50
N VAL A 535 8.65 -13.27 -1.48
CA VAL A 535 7.59 -12.49 -2.14
C VAL A 535 7.05 -11.38 -1.22
N LYS A 536 7.17 -11.57 0.10
CA LYS A 536 6.68 -10.63 1.14
C LYS A 536 7.61 -9.44 1.32
#